data_AF-A0A1C9WUH0-F1
#
_entry.id   AF-A0A1C9WUH0-F1
#
_cell.length_a   1.000
_cell.length_b   1.000
_cell.length_c   1.000
_cell.angle_alpha   90.00
_cell.angle_beta   90.00
_cell.angle_gamma   90.00
#
_symmetry.space_group_name_H-M   'P 1'
#
loop_
_entity.id
_entity.type
_entity.pdbx_description
1 polymer ?
#
loop_
_entity_poly.entity_id
_entity_poly.type
_entity_poly.pdbx_seq_one_letter_code
_entity_poly.pdbx_strand_id
1 'polypeptide(L)'
;MMTPPSPAPGRRERRLRLWGALGGAAAGFVLASVAYLLITPVLEASPGLLRELQGLSWNLVPGLTVLGGVTGWMAAGPRRPH
;
A
#
# COMPACT_ATOMS: atom_id res chain seq x y z
N MET A 1 -41.36 16.28 14.31
CA MET A 1 -40.11 16.51 13.55
C MET A 1 -39.08 15.51 14.02
N MET A 2 -38.73 14.51 13.21
CA MET A 2 -37.61 13.60 13.49
C MET A 2 -36.34 14.21 12.91
N THR A 3 -35.41 14.62 13.75
CA THR A 3 -34.06 15.03 13.35
C THR A 3 -33.31 13.80 12.85
N PRO A 4 -32.74 13.79 11.62
CA PRO A 4 -31.96 12.65 11.16
C PRO A 4 -30.72 12.48 12.07
N PRO A 5 -30.30 11.24 12.36
CA PRO A 5 -29.14 10.99 13.20
C PRO A 5 -27.90 11.62 12.55
N SER A 6 -27.30 12.59 13.25
CA SER A 6 -26.04 13.20 12.85
C SER A 6 -24.98 12.11 12.74
N PRO A 7 -24.30 11.94 11.58
CA PRO A 7 -23.33 10.89 11.41
C PRO A 7 -22.20 11.05 12.43
N ALA A 8 -22.00 10.01 13.26
CA ALA A 8 -21.01 10.04 14.33
C ALA A 8 -19.64 10.54 13.79
N PRO A 9 -19.03 11.55 14.44
CA PRO A 9 -17.87 12.26 13.89
C PRO A 9 -16.68 11.36 13.53
N GLY A 10 -16.54 10.18 14.15
CA GLY A 10 -15.49 9.22 13.83
C GLY A 10 -15.70 8.37 12.57
N ARG A 11 -16.93 8.25 12.04
CA ARG A 11 -17.21 7.32 10.92
C ARG A 11 -16.66 7.83 9.58
N ARG A 12 -16.73 9.15 9.35
CA ARG A 12 -16.21 9.81 8.14
C ARG A 12 -14.69 9.81 8.11
N GLU A 13 -14.05 10.11 9.24
CA GLU A 13 -12.59 10.09 9.37
C GLU A 13 -12.03 8.67 9.20
N ARG A 14 -12.65 7.67 9.84
CA ARG A 14 -12.29 6.26 9.64
C ARG A 14 -12.43 5.83 8.19
N ARG A 15 -13.49 6.27 7.50
CA ARG A 15 -13.69 5.99 6.07
C ARG A 15 -12.59 6.63 5.21
N LEU A 16 -12.20 7.87 5.48
CA LEU A 16 -11.09 8.53 4.78
C LEU A 16 -9.77 7.81 4.99
N ARG A 17 -9.46 7.40 6.23
CA ARG A 17 -8.25 6.61 6.54
C ARG A 17 -8.24 5.25 5.84
N LEU A 18 -9.39 4.56 5.79
CA LEU A 18 -9.54 3.31 5.05
C LEU A 18 -9.31 3.51 3.55
N TRP A 19 -9.85 4.57 2.95
CA TRP A 19 -9.58 4.90 1.54
C TRP A 19 -8.11 5.27 1.31
N GLY A 20 -7.50 5.99 2.25
CA GLY A 20 -6.06 6.27 2.23
C GLY A 20 -5.24 4.99 2.24
N ALA A 21 -5.56 4.05 3.14
CA ALA A 21 -4.89 2.74 3.19
C ALA A 21 -5.11 1.91 1.93
N LEU A 22 -6.32 1.88 1.39
CA LEU A 22 -6.60 1.18 0.13
C LEU A 22 -5.81 1.78 -1.03
N GLY A 23 -5.81 3.10 -1.16
CA GLY A 23 -5.06 3.81 -2.20
C GLY A 23 -3.54 3.61 -2.06
N GLY A 24 -3.03 3.71 -0.84
CA GLY A 24 -1.63 3.46 -0.54
C GLY A 24 -1.22 2.01 -0.82
N ALA A 25 -2.06 1.03 -0.42
CA ALA A 25 -1.81 -0.39 -0.70
C ALA A 25 -1.81 -0.68 -2.20
N ALA A 26 -2.77 -0.10 -2.95
CA ALA A 26 -2.80 -0.21 -4.40
C ALA A 26 -1.54 0.38 -5.05
N ALA A 27 -1.09 1.56 -4.61
CA ALA A 27 0.14 2.17 -5.10
C ALA A 27 1.37 1.32 -4.77
N GLY A 28 1.46 0.78 -3.55
CA GLY A 28 2.52 -0.14 -3.13
C GLY A 28 2.55 -1.43 -3.94
N PHE A 29 1.38 -2.00 -4.24
CA PHE A 29 1.25 -3.19 -5.08
C PHE A 29 1.69 -2.92 -6.52
N VAL A 30 1.26 -1.81 -7.11
CA VAL A 30 1.67 -1.41 -8.47
C VAL A 30 3.17 -1.20 -8.54
N LEU A 31 3.75 -0.46 -7.58
CA LEU A 31 5.19 -0.23 -7.52
C LEU A 31 5.96 -1.55 -7.39
N ALA A 32 5.51 -2.45 -6.53
CA ALA A 32 6.15 -3.75 -6.35
C ALA A 32 6.02 -4.64 -7.58
N SER A 33 4.87 -4.60 -8.26
CA SER A 33 4.64 -5.35 -9.50
C SER A 33 5.53 -4.84 -10.63
N VAL A 34 5.66 -3.52 -10.77
CA VAL A 34 6.58 -2.91 -11.74
C VAL A 34 8.03 -3.29 -11.41
N ALA A 35 8.45 -3.15 -10.15
CA ALA A 35 9.79 -3.55 -9.73
C ALA A 35 10.05 -5.04 -9.99
N TYR A 36 9.09 -5.91 -9.68
CA TYR A 36 9.18 -7.34 -9.95
C TYR A 36 9.34 -7.62 -11.44
N LEU A 37 8.53 -7.02 -12.31
CA LEU A 37 8.60 -7.20 -13.77
C LEU A 37 9.92 -6.69 -14.36
N LEU A 38 10.50 -5.62 -13.80
CA LEU A 38 11.79 -5.09 -14.26
C LEU A 38 12.98 -5.92 -13.77
N ILE A 39 12.89 -6.47 -12.55
CA ILE A 39 13.96 -7.27 -11.94
C ILE A 39 13.96 -8.70 -12.51
N THR A 40 12.80 -9.28 -12.80
CA THR A 40 12.66 -10.66 -13.30
C THR A 40 13.56 -11.00 -14.50
N PRO A 41 13.59 -10.23 -15.60
CA PRO A 41 14.45 -10.54 -16.74
C PRO A 41 15.95 -10.45 -16.39
N VAL A 42 16.32 -9.56 -15.47
CA VAL A 42 17.70 -9.43 -14.98
C VAL A 42 18.10 -10.66 -14.17
N LEU A 43 17.20 -11.17 -13.31
CA LEU A 43 17.45 -12.36 -12.51
C LEU A 43 17.49 -13.64 -13.37
N GLU A 44 16.64 -13.73 -14.40
CA GLU A 44 16.63 -14.87 -15.32
C GLU A 44 17.91 -14.96 -16.17
N ALA A 45 18.49 -13.82 -16.53
CA ALA A 45 19.77 -13.75 -17.25
C ALA A 45 20.99 -14.01 -16.34
N SER A 46 20.79 -14.09 -15.01
CA SER A 46 21.88 -14.15 -14.03
C SER A 46 22.13 -15.57 -13.50
N PRO A 47 23.38 -16.05 -13.45
CA PRO A 47 23.70 -17.37 -12.91
C PRO A 47 23.65 -17.42 -11.37
N GLY A 48 23.20 -18.55 -10.82
CA GLY A 48 23.39 -18.94 -9.42
C GLY A 48 22.58 -18.13 -8.39
N LEU A 49 23.27 -17.43 -7.48
CA LEU A 49 22.72 -16.74 -6.29
C LEU A 49 21.62 -15.72 -6.59
N LEU A 50 21.66 -15.08 -7.77
CA LEU A 50 20.64 -14.10 -8.18
C LEU A 50 19.28 -14.78 -8.45
N ARG A 51 19.27 -16.06 -8.83
CA ARG A 51 18.02 -16.83 -8.99
C ARG A 51 17.32 -17.09 -7.66
N GLU A 52 18.06 -17.22 -6.56
CA GLU A 52 17.48 -17.33 -5.21
C GLU A 52 16.85 -16.01 -4.74
N LEU A 53 17.40 -14.86 -5.17
CA LEU A 53 16.77 -13.55 -4.95
C LEU A 53 15.44 -13.40 -5.67
N GLN A 54 15.15 -14.23 -6.68
CA GLN A 54 13.83 -14.24 -7.33
C GLN A 54 12.74 -14.70 -6.35
N GLY A 55 13.04 -15.68 -5.49
CA GLY A 55 12.13 -16.08 -4.40
C GLY A 55 11.95 -14.98 -3.36
N LEU A 56 13.00 -14.19 -3.09
CA LEU A 56 12.97 -13.05 -2.17
C LEU A 56 12.22 -11.84 -2.77
N SER A 57 12.29 -11.67 -4.09
CA SER A 57 11.56 -10.64 -4.82
C SER A 57 10.04 -10.83 -4.77
N TRP A 58 9.58 -12.08 -4.63
CA TRP A 58 8.16 -12.38 -4.40
C TRP A 58 7.66 -11.84 -3.05
N ASN A 59 8.53 -11.80 -2.03
CA ASN A 59 8.19 -11.26 -0.71
C ASN A 59 8.15 -9.72 -0.68
N LEU A 60 8.77 -9.04 -1.66
CA LEU A 60 8.69 -7.58 -1.77
C LEU A 60 7.28 -7.12 -2.13
N VAL A 61 6.51 -7.92 -2.88
CA VAL A 61 5.14 -7.58 -3.28
C VAL A 61 4.20 -7.39 -2.08
N PRO A 62 4.02 -8.37 -1.18
CA PRO A 62 3.21 -8.16 0.02
C PRO A 62 3.83 -7.11 0.94
N GLY A 63 5.16 -7.03 1.06
CA GLY A 63 5.84 -6.04 1.91
C GLY A 63 5.55 -4.60 1.49
N LEU A 64 5.73 -4.27 0.22
CA LEU A 64 5.46 -2.93 -0.34
C LEU A 64 3.96 -2.60 -0.35
N THR A 65 3.09 -3.60 -0.55
CA THR A 65 1.64 -3.41 -0.46
C THR A 65 1.23 -3.02 0.97
N VAL A 66 1.76 -3.69 1.99
CA VAL A 66 1.48 -3.37 3.40
C VAL A 66 2.05 -1.99 3.76
N LEU A 67 3.30 -1.69 3.38
CA LEU A 67 3.91 -0.38 3.62
C LEU A 67 3.13 0.75 2.93
N GLY A 68 2.70 0.53 1.69
CA GLY A 68 1.79 1.43 0.99
C GLY A 68 0.50 1.65 1.77
N GLY A 69 -0.12 0.59 2.28
CA GLY A 69 -1.35 0.70 3.07
C GLY A 69 -1.17 1.49 4.37
N VAL A 70 -0.06 1.24 5.09
CA VAL A 70 0.26 1.95 6.34
C VAL A 70 0.54 3.43 6.08
N THR A 71 1.34 3.75 5.06
CA THR A 71 1.65 5.14 4.70
C THR A 71 0.41 5.90 4.23
N GLY A 72 -0.45 5.26 3.42
CA GLY A 72 -1.73 5.82 2.99
C GLY A 72 -2.71 6.04 4.15
N TRP A 73 -2.74 5.14 5.13
CA TRP A 73 -3.53 5.31 6.35
C TRP A 73 -3.08 6.52 7.17
N MET A 74 -1.76 6.67 7.35
CA MET A 74 -1.16 7.77 8.10
C MET A 74 -1.35 9.12 7.39
N ALA A 75 -1.19 9.16 6.07
CA ALA A 75 -1.33 10.37 5.27
C ALA A 75 -2.77 10.90 5.17
N ALA A 76 -3.77 10.01 5.31
CA ALA A 76 -5.19 10.36 5.33
C ALA A 76 -5.71 10.78 6.72
N GLY A 77 -4.84 10.78 7.74
CA GLY A 77 -5.13 11.31 9.06
C GLY A 77 -5.32 12.83 9.07
N PRO A 78 -5.91 13.40 10.13
CA PRO A 78 -6.13 14.83 10.24
C PRO A 78 -4.78 15.54 10.24
N ARG A 79 -4.48 16.24 9.14
CA ARG A 79 -3.37 17.18 9.07
C ARG A 79 -3.67 18.25 10.11
N ARG A 80 -2.96 18.23 11.24
CA ARG A 80 -3.04 19.34 12.20
C ARG A 80 -2.59 20.59 11.43
N PRO A 81 -3.45 21.61 11.28
CA PRO A 81 -2.99 22.89 10.78
C PRO A 81 -1.97 23.42 11.79
N HIS A 82 -0.76 23.70 11.32
CA HIS A 82 0.24 24.49 12.05
C HIS A 82 -0.17 25.96 12.00
#